data_AF-A0A7L1R319-F1
#
_entry.id   AF-A0A7L1R319-F1
#
_cell.length_a   1.000
_cell.length_b   1.000
_cell.length_c   1.000
_cell.angle_alpha   90.00
_cell.angle_beta   90.00
_cell.angle_gamma   90.00
#
_symmetry.space_group_name_H-M   'P 1'
#
loop_
_entity.id
_entity.type
_entity.pdbx_description
1 polymer ?
#
loop_
_entity_poly.entity_id
_entity_poly.type
_entity_poly.pdbx_seq_one_letter_code
_entity_poly.pdbx_strand_id
1 'polypeptide(L)' 'RGRDRCRHFVLDQLPDGRYVILGERSAHAGLAQLLQHHASAPVAPFHEFLTVPLPCGR' A
#
# COMPACT_ATOMS: atom_id res chain seq x y z
N ARG A 1 11.86 9.24 12.68
CA ARG A 1 13.18 9.01 12.03
C ARG A 1 13.05 7.77 11.13
N GLY A 2 12.84 7.95 9.83
CA GLY A 2 12.64 6.87 8.85
C GLY A 2 12.81 7.27 7.38
N ARG A 3 13.25 8.50 7.10
CA ARG A 3 13.32 9.08 5.74
C ARG A 3 14.21 8.31 4.76
N ASP A 4 15.22 7.58 5.25
CA ASP A 4 16.18 6.86 4.40
C ASP A 4 15.96 5.34 4.38
N ARG A 5 14.78 4.85 4.78
CA ARG A 5 14.50 3.41 4.79
C ARG A 5 13.33 3.07 3.89
N CYS A 6 13.56 2.13 2.99
CA CYS A 6 12.49 1.50 2.24
C CYS A 6 11.67 0.59 3.16
N ARG A 7 10.35 0.62 2.99
CA ARG A 7 9.42 -0.27 3.67
C ARG A 7 8.82 -1.18 2.62
N HIS A 8 8.89 -2.49 2.87
CA HIS A 8 8.36 -3.49 1.96
C HIS A 8 7.09 -4.08 2.58
N PHE A 9 6.00 -4.01 1.82
CA PHE A 9 4.70 -4.56 2.22
C PHE A 9 4.36 -5.71 1.28
N VAL A 10 3.83 -6.80 1.84
CA VAL A 10 3.36 -7.93 1.04
C VAL A 10 1.88 -7.74 0.78
N LEU A 11 1.49 -7.85 -0.50
CA LEU A 11 0.10 -7.85 -0.93
C LEU A 11 -0.36 -9.29 -1.09
N ASP A 12 -1.51 -9.61 -0.51
CA ASP A 12 -2.20 -10.86 -0.75
C ASP A 12 -3.41 -10.60 -1.66
N GLN A 13 -3.74 -11.59 -2.49
CA GLN A 13 -4.93 -11.56 -3.32
C GLN A 13 -5.93 -12.57 -2.76
N LEU A 14 -7.05 -12.05 -2.29
CA LEU A 14 -8.12 -12.84 -1.72
C LEU A 14 -8.82 -13.69 -2.81
N PRO A 15 -9.52 -14.78 -2.44
CA PRO A 15 -10.24 -15.61 -3.39
C PRO A 15 -11.32 -14.87 -4.21
N ASP A 16 -11.80 -13.73 -3.71
CA ASP A 16 -12.76 -12.86 -4.41
C ASP A 16 -12.09 -11.84 -5.34
N GLY A 17 -10.78 -11.93 -5.54
CA GLY A 17 -9.98 -11.09 -6.43
C GLY A 17 -9.53 -9.77 -5.83
N ARG A 18 -9.94 -9.43 -4.60
CA ARG A 18 -9.52 -8.21 -3.91
C ARG A 18 -8.08 -8.31 -3.38
N TYR A 19 -7.43 -7.16 -3.26
CA TYR A 19 -6.07 -7.01 -2.73
C TYR A 19 -6.08 -6.49 -1.30
N VAL A 20 -5.23 -7.05 -0.45
CA VAL A 20 -5.03 -6.62 0.94
C VAL A 20 -3.54 -6.57 1.27
N ILE A 21 -3.11 -5.61 2.09
CA ILE A 21 -1.78 -5.64 2.69
C ILE A 21 -1.81 -6.66 3.83
N LEU A 22 -0.90 -7.64 3.85
CA LEU A 22 -0.86 -8.62 4.94
C LEU A 22 -0.74 -7.94 6.31
N GLY A 23 -1.67 -8.28 7.20
CA GLY A 23 -1.78 -7.67 8.54
C GLY A 23 -2.73 -6.48 8.63
N GLU A 24 -3.25 -5.97 7.51
CA GLU A 24 -4.30 -4.96 7.49
C GLU A 24 -5.70 -5.57 7.38
N ARG A 25 -6.72 -4.74 7.68
CA ARG A 25 -8.14 -5.11 7.61
C ARG A 25 -8.82 -4.61 6.33
N SER A 26 -8.18 -3.70 5.60
CA SER A 26 -8.74 -3.06 4.40
C SER A 26 -8.43 -3.88 3.16
N ALA A 27 -9.47 -4.34 2.46
CA ALA A 27 -9.35 -5.04 1.18
C ALA A 27 -9.94 -4.18 0.06
N HIS A 28 -9.27 -4.15 -1.10
CA HIS A 28 -9.56 -3.25 -2.22
C HIS A 28 -9.80 -4.06 -3.50
N ALA A 29 -10.73 -3.65 -4.36
CA ALA A 29 -11.05 -4.42 -5.57
C ALA A 29 -9.96 -4.37 -6.66
N GLY A 30 -8.93 -3.53 -6.50
CA GLY A 30 -7.79 -3.50 -7.39
C GLY A 30 -6.60 -2.78 -6.78
N LEU A 31 -5.41 -3.00 -7.37
CA LEU A 31 -4.18 -2.34 -6.92
C LEU A 31 -4.29 -0.82 -6.99
N ALA A 32 -4.90 -0.27 -8.04
CA ALA A 32 -5.10 1.18 -8.18
C ALA A 32 -5.92 1.77 -7.02
N GLN A 33 -6.98 1.06 -6.58
CA GLN A 33 -7.81 1.50 -5.45
C GLN A 33 -7.06 1.40 -4.11
N LEU A 34 -6.24 0.36 -3.94
CA LEU A 34 -5.37 0.21 -2.76
C LEU A 34 -4.38 1.39 -2.68
N LEU A 35 -3.71 1.71 -3.80
CA LEU A 35 -2.77 2.82 -3.86
C LEU A 35 -3.46 4.17 -3.59
N GLN A 36 -4.64 4.39 -4.17
CA GLN A 36 -5.41 5.61 -3.95
C GLN A 36 -5.88 5.75 -2.51
N HIS A 37 -6.32 4.66 -1.87
CA HIS A 37 -6.70 4.67 -0.45
C HIS A 37 -5.53 5.11 0.42
N HIS A 38 -4.34 4.55 0.20
CA HIS A 38 -3.17 4.88 1.02
C HIS A 38 -2.51 6.23 0.71
N ALA A 39 -3.03 6.99 -0.26
CA ALA A 39 -2.70 8.40 -0.43
C ALA A 39 -3.36 9.31 0.63
N SER A 40 -4.47 8.86 1.24
CA SER A 40 -5.20 9.61 2.26
C SER A 40 -5.41 8.85 3.58
N ALA A 41 -5.18 7.53 3.60
CA ALA A 41 -5.17 6.69 4.78
C ALA A 41 -3.75 6.14 5.04
N PRO A 42 -3.21 6.27 6.25
CA PRO A 42 -1.83 5.86 6.51
C PRO A 42 -1.71 4.34 6.55
N VAL A 43 -0.58 3.80 6.07
CA VAL A 43 -0.29 2.36 6.05
C VAL A 43 0.20 1.89 7.43
N ALA A 44 -0.40 0.82 7.94
CA ALA A 44 0.01 0.21 9.21
C ALA A 44 1.31 -0.62 9.05
N PRO A 45 2.13 -0.79 10.10
CA PRO A 45 2.05 -0.17 11.42
C PRO A 45 2.77 1.19 11.50
N PHE A 46 3.25 1.73 10.38
CA PHE A 46 4.17 2.87 10.40
C PHE A 46 3.49 4.23 10.34
N HIS A 47 2.19 4.23 10.04
CA HIS A 47 1.35 5.41 9.99
C HIS A 47 1.85 6.47 8.97
N GLU A 48 2.39 6.01 7.84
CA GLU A 48 2.90 6.83 6.75
C GLU A 48 2.01 6.72 5.50
N PHE A 49 1.96 7.79 4.68
CA PHE A 49 1.13 7.84 3.47
C PHE A 49 1.96 7.55 2.22
N LEU A 50 1.32 6.97 1.20
CA LEU A 50 1.86 6.98 -0.16
C LEU A 50 1.77 8.39 -0.72
N THR A 51 2.87 8.92 -1.22
CA THR A 51 2.96 10.33 -1.65
C THR A 51 3.18 10.43 -3.15
N VAL A 52 4.44 10.42 -3.59
CA VAL A 52 4.81 10.52 -4.99
C VAL A 52 5.23 9.15 -5.49
N PRO A 53 4.58 8.60 -6.54
CA PRO A 53 5.05 7.36 -7.14
C PRO A 53 6.43 7.59 -7.76
N LEU A 54 7.33 6.62 -7.59
CA LEU A 54 8.59 6.63 -8.31
C LEU A 54 8.30 6.42 -9.80
N PRO A 55 8.86 7.23 -10.70
CA PRO A 55 8.70 7.01 -12.13
C PRO A 55 9.28 5.63 -12.49
N CYS A 56 8.60 4.88 -13.36
CA CYS A 56 9.21 3.72 -13.99
C CYS A 56 10.50 4.20 -14.68
N GLY A 57 11.64 3.66 -14.27
CA GLY A 57 12.93 3.98 -14.87
C GLY A 57 12.90 3.73 -16.37
N ARG A 58 13.64 4.56 -17.12
CA ARG A 58 13.93 4.33 -18.54
C ARG A 58 14.69 3.02 -18.71
#